data_AF-A0A960AQL7-F1
#
_entry.id   AF-A0A960AQL7-F1
#
_cell.length_a   1.000
_cell.length_b   1.000
_cell.length_c   1.000
_cell.angle_alpha   90.00
_cell.angle_beta   90.00
_cell.angle_gamma   90.00
#
_symmetry.space_group_name_H-M   'P 1'
#
loop_
_entity.id
_entity.type
_entity.pdbx_description
1 polymer ?
#
loop_
_entity_poly.entity_id
_entity_poly.type
_entity_poly.pdbx_seq_one_letter_code
_entity_poly.pdbx_strand_id
1 'polypeptide(L)'
;SVVRLGDAGSRRPHELSGGMKQRVNLARCLAQNADLVLMDEPLGALDAMTRDLLHDEIERVVRERDLTVMFVTHNMREAVRLGDRVILMAYGKIVHEQIVDLPHPRIMDSAEVAERAGDLTRRLHEAA
;
A
#
# COMPACT_ATOMS: atom_id res chain seq x y z
N SER A 1 -5.50 -19.83 3.20
CA SER A 1 -5.91 -18.66 4.00
C SER A 1 -5.60 -17.39 3.22
N VAL A 2 -6.59 -16.50 3.03
CA VAL A 2 -6.51 -15.30 2.15
C VAL A 2 -5.39 -14.34 2.56
N VAL A 3 -5.01 -14.32 3.83
CA VAL A 3 -3.94 -13.46 4.37
C VAL A 3 -2.75 -14.26 4.91
N ARG A 4 -2.65 -15.55 4.59
CA ARG A 4 -1.58 -16.46 5.03
C ARG A 4 -1.33 -16.45 6.56
N LEU A 5 -2.41 -16.53 7.35
CA LEU A 5 -2.38 -16.59 8.83
C LEU A 5 -2.96 -17.90 9.40
N GLY A 6 -2.88 -19.02 8.67
CA GLY A 6 -3.53 -20.29 9.03
C GLY A 6 -3.26 -20.75 10.47
N ASP A 7 -2.00 -20.70 10.90
CA ASP A 7 -1.57 -21.23 12.20
C ASP A 7 -1.58 -20.18 13.32
N ALA A 8 -2.02 -18.95 13.04
CA ALA A 8 -1.98 -17.83 13.97
C ALA A 8 -3.32 -17.57 14.69
N GLY A 9 -4.36 -18.36 14.42
CA GLY A 9 -5.73 -18.11 14.90
C GLY A 9 -5.90 -18.10 16.42
N SER A 10 -5.01 -18.78 17.16
CA SER A 10 -5.02 -18.82 18.63
C SER A 10 -4.05 -17.83 19.29
N ARG A 11 -3.21 -17.13 18.50
CA ARG A 11 -2.19 -16.21 19.01
C ARG A 11 -2.81 -14.87 19.39
N ARG A 12 -2.39 -14.32 20.53
CA ARG A 12 -2.79 -13.00 21.01
C ARG A 12 -2.07 -11.89 20.23
N PRO A 13 -2.64 -10.67 20.13
CA PRO A 13 -2.03 -9.59 19.34
C PRO A 13 -0.57 -9.27 19.68
N HIS A 14 -0.16 -9.38 20.96
CA HIS A 14 1.22 -9.13 21.37
C HIS A 14 2.21 -10.22 20.92
N GLU A 15 1.71 -11.41 20.56
CA GLU A 15 2.51 -12.52 20.06
C GLU A 15 2.73 -12.43 18.56
N LEU A 16 2.09 -11.49 17.85
CA LEU A 16 2.17 -11.32 16.41
C LEU A 16 3.28 -10.32 16.02
N SER A 17 4.01 -10.63 14.94
CA SER A 17 4.92 -9.64 14.32
C SER A 17 4.14 -8.46 13.73
N GLY A 18 4.82 -7.35 13.41
CA GLY A 18 4.19 -6.19 12.76
C GLY A 18 3.42 -6.57 11.49
N GLY A 19 4.05 -7.35 10.61
CA GLY A 19 3.39 -7.81 9.38
C GLY A 19 2.25 -8.80 9.62
N MET A 20 2.32 -9.64 10.66
CA MET A 20 1.19 -10.48 11.05
C MET A 20 0.00 -9.65 11.55
N LYS A 21 0.25 -8.60 12.35
CA LYS A 21 -0.81 -7.68 12.83
C LYS A 21 -1.51 -6.97 11.67
N GLN A 22 -0.77 -6.53 10.66
CA GLN A 22 -1.38 -5.97 9.46
C GLN A 22 -2.19 -6.97 8.66
N ARG A 23 -1.68 -8.20 8.47
CA ARG A 23 -2.43 -9.28 7.83
C ARG A 23 -3.72 -9.59 8.60
N VAL A 24 -3.73 -9.50 9.93
CA VAL A 24 -4.95 -9.59 10.74
C VAL A 24 -5.91 -8.43 10.45
N ASN A 25 -5.41 -7.19 10.37
CA ASN A 25 -6.24 -6.03 10.03
C ASN A 25 -6.86 -6.17 8.63
N LEU A 26 -6.08 -6.59 7.63
CA LEU A 26 -6.56 -6.87 6.28
C LEU A 26 -7.59 -7.99 6.30
N ALA A 27 -7.33 -9.09 7.02
CA ALA A 27 -8.29 -10.18 7.16
C ALA A 27 -9.60 -9.73 7.79
N ARG A 28 -9.55 -8.85 8.79
CA ARG A 28 -10.72 -8.28 9.45
C ARG A 28 -11.54 -7.45 8.47
N CYS A 29 -10.90 -6.64 7.61
CA CYS A 29 -11.58 -5.90 6.56
C CYS A 29 -12.24 -6.83 5.53
N LEU A 30 -11.50 -7.83 5.04
CA LEU A 30 -11.99 -8.79 4.05
C LEU A 30 -13.12 -9.68 4.58
N ALA A 31 -13.09 -10.05 5.86
CA ALA A 31 -14.13 -10.86 6.49
C ALA A 31 -15.50 -10.18 6.55
N GLN A 32 -15.55 -8.85 6.37
CA GLN A 32 -16.79 -8.07 6.33
C GLN A 32 -17.39 -7.95 4.91
N ASN A 33 -16.83 -8.64 3.91
CA ASN A 33 -17.17 -8.45 2.49
C ASN A 33 -17.06 -6.98 2.07
N ALA A 34 -16.02 -6.29 2.52
CA ALA A 34 -15.79 -4.90 2.15
C ALA A 34 -15.37 -4.81 0.68
N ASP A 35 -15.97 -3.87 -0.07
CA ASP A 35 -15.57 -3.55 -1.44
C ASP A 35 -14.42 -2.51 -1.50
N LEU A 36 -14.22 -1.78 -0.39
CA LEU A 36 -13.24 -0.71 -0.24
C LEU A 36 -12.45 -0.87 1.06
N VAL A 37 -11.12 -0.80 0.97
CA VAL A 37 -10.22 -0.74 2.13
C VAL A 37 -9.47 0.58 2.15
N LEU A 38 -9.59 1.28 3.28
CA LEU A 38 -8.89 2.52 3.57
C LEU A 38 -7.72 2.24 4.51
N MET A 39 -6.52 2.66 4.14
CA MET A 39 -5.31 2.45 4.94
C MET A 39 -4.56 3.77 5.17
N ASP A 40 -4.37 4.14 6.42
CA ASP A 40 -3.58 5.32 6.78
C ASP A 40 -2.17 4.90 7.20
N GLU A 41 -1.18 5.29 6.39
CA GLU A 41 0.24 4.93 6.54
C GLU A 41 0.45 3.45 6.90
N PRO A 42 -0.09 2.51 6.09
CA PRO A 42 -0.16 1.12 6.50
C PRO A 42 1.21 0.56 6.81
N LEU A 43 2.26 0.92 6.05
CA LEU A 43 3.54 0.21 6.07
C LEU A 43 4.72 1.02 6.64
N GLY A 44 4.49 2.24 7.12
CA GLY A 44 5.55 3.14 7.57
C GLY A 44 6.38 2.64 8.76
N ALA A 45 5.84 1.71 9.56
CA ALA A 45 6.51 1.16 10.75
C ALA A 45 7.29 -0.15 10.50
N LEU A 46 7.39 -0.60 9.25
CA LEU A 46 7.99 -1.89 8.90
C LEU A 46 9.41 -1.75 8.36
N ASP A 47 10.24 -2.76 8.61
CA ASP A 47 11.51 -2.89 7.90
C ASP A 47 11.29 -3.16 6.41
N ALA A 48 12.33 -2.89 5.60
CA ALA A 48 12.25 -2.98 4.15
C ALA A 48 11.77 -4.35 3.65
N MET A 49 12.29 -5.44 4.24
CA MET A 49 11.99 -6.80 3.79
C MET A 49 10.55 -7.19 4.14
N THR A 50 10.08 -6.85 5.34
CA THR A 50 8.68 -7.08 5.73
C THR A 50 7.71 -6.26 4.90
N ARG A 51 8.07 -5.02 4.55
CA ARG A 51 7.27 -4.14 3.71
C ARG A 51 7.09 -4.69 2.29
N ASP A 52 8.16 -5.14 1.65
CA ASP A 52 8.09 -5.74 0.30
C ASP A 52 7.16 -6.95 0.29
N LEU A 53 7.29 -7.83 1.28
CA LEU A 53 6.41 -8.98 1.44
C LEU A 53 4.93 -8.59 1.61
N LEU A 54 4.64 -7.43 2.19
CA LEU A 54 3.26 -6.96 2.36
C LEU A 54 2.72 -6.24 1.15
N HIS A 55 3.57 -5.53 0.40
CA HIS A 55 3.20 -5.00 -0.92
C HIS A 55 2.68 -6.11 -1.82
N ASP A 56 3.43 -7.21 -1.92
CA ASP A 56 3.03 -8.35 -2.75
C ASP A 56 1.73 -9.01 -2.26
N GLU A 57 1.51 -9.08 -0.95
CA GLU A 57 0.25 -9.61 -0.41
C GLU A 57 -0.94 -8.69 -0.67
N ILE A 58 -0.78 -7.37 -0.51
CA ILE A 58 -1.85 -6.40 -0.79
C ILE A 58 -2.23 -6.48 -2.27
N GLU A 59 -1.26 -6.44 -3.18
CA GLU A 59 -1.49 -6.52 -4.61
C GLU A 59 -2.20 -7.83 -5.00
N ARG A 60 -1.75 -8.95 -4.43
CA ARG A 60 -2.40 -10.26 -4.64
C ARG A 60 -3.85 -10.25 -4.16
N VAL A 61 -4.12 -9.74 -2.97
CA VAL A 61 -5.47 -9.68 -2.39
C VAL A 61 -6.38 -8.79 -3.23
N VAL A 62 -5.90 -7.60 -3.61
CA VAL A 62 -6.63 -6.66 -4.48
C VAL A 62 -7.07 -7.36 -5.77
N ARG A 63 -6.13 -8.03 -6.44
CA ARG A 63 -6.41 -8.70 -7.71
C ARG A 63 -7.30 -9.92 -7.57
N GLU A 64 -7.14 -10.73 -6.52
CA GLU A 64 -7.95 -11.94 -6.31
C GLU A 64 -9.39 -11.65 -5.86
N ARG A 65 -9.63 -10.48 -5.25
CA ARG A 65 -10.91 -10.13 -4.62
C ARG A 65 -11.65 -8.99 -5.30
N ASP A 66 -11.10 -8.44 -6.37
CA ASP A 66 -11.63 -7.24 -7.05
C ASP A 66 -11.89 -6.09 -6.05
N LEU A 67 -10.93 -5.93 -5.12
CA LEU A 67 -11.06 -5.02 -3.99
C LEU A 67 -10.51 -3.64 -4.36
N THR A 68 -11.26 -2.58 -4.08
CA THR A 68 -10.70 -1.23 -4.17
C THR A 68 -9.89 -0.90 -2.92
N VAL A 69 -8.68 -0.37 -3.10
CA VAL A 69 -7.82 0.09 -2.00
C VAL A 69 -7.49 1.56 -2.18
N MET A 70 -7.69 2.34 -1.13
CA MET A 70 -7.15 3.70 -1.01
C MET A 70 -6.23 3.74 0.20
N PHE A 71 -5.00 4.19 0.00
CA PHE A 71 -4.05 4.35 1.09
C PHE A 71 -3.41 5.72 1.07
N VAL A 72 -3.07 6.20 2.25
CA VAL A 72 -2.27 7.41 2.47
C VAL A 72 -0.85 6.95 2.80
N THR A 73 0.14 7.54 2.14
CA THR A 73 1.56 7.32 2.45
C THR A 73 2.32 8.62 2.27
N HIS A 74 3.39 8.80 3.04
CA HIS A 74 4.39 9.83 2.79
C HIS A 74 5.52 9.36 1.86
N ASN A 75 5.51 8.09 1.41
CA ASN A 75 6.51 7.52 0.53
C ASN A 75 6.07 7.51 -0.94
N MET A 76 6.70 8.34 -1.77
CA MET A 76 6.37 8.46 -3.20
C MET A 76 6.60 7.17 -3.99
N ARG A 77 7.61 6.37 -3.64
CA ARG A 77 7.87 5.08 -4.31
C ARG A 77 6.78 4.07 -3.99
N GLU A 78 6.28 4.07 -2.76
CA GLU A 78 5.16 3.23 -2.37
C GLU A 78 3.87 3.63 -3.11
N ALA A 79 3.59 4.93 -3.20
CA ALA A 79 2.45 5.45 -3.95
C ALA A 79 2.47 4.96 -5.42
N VAL A 80 3.64 4.99 -6.07
CA VAL A 80 3.81 4.49 -7.45
C VAL A 80 3.81 2.96 -7.53
N ARG A 81 4.40 2.26 -6.56
CA ARG A 81 4.49 0.78 -6.53
C ARG A 81 3.12 0.12 -6.43
N LEU A 82 2.23 0.67 -5.60
CA LEU A 82 0.92 0.06 -5.32
C LEU A 82 -0.24 0.76 -6.03
N GLY A 83 -0.18 2.09 -6.20
CA GLY A 83 -1.30 2.88 -6.66
C GLY A 83 -1.41 2.90 -8.19
N ASP A 84 -2.60 2.62 -8.73
CA ASP A 84 -2.92 2.88 -10.14
C ASP A 84 -3.15 4.37 -10.41
N ARG A 85 -3.50 5.11 -9.35
CA ARG A 85 -3.72 6.54 -9.36
C ARG A 85 -3.12 7.16 -8.11
N VAL A 86 -2.38 8.25 -8.28
CA VAL A 86 -1.75 8.99 -7.20
C VAL A 86 -2.30 10.41 -7.16
N ILE A 87 -2.77 10.81 -5.98
CA ILE A 87 -3.25 12.16 -5.68
C ILE A 87 -2.25 12.79 -4.72
N LEU A 88 -1.63 13.90 -5.15
CA LEU A 88 -0.77 14.70 -4.29
C LEU A 88 -1.58 15.77 -3.59
N MET A 89 -1.34 15.92 -2.29
CA MET A 89 -1.99 16.92 -1.46
C MET A 89 -0.94 17.80 -0.76
N ALA A 90 -1.17 19.12 -0.75
CA ALA A 90 -0.39 20.09 0.01
C ALA A 90 -1.33 21.14 0.63
N TYR A 91 -1.06 21.56 1.86
CA TYR A 91 -1.88 22.53 2.63
C TYR A 91 -3.39 22.26 2.58
N GLY A 92 -3.79 20.99 2.67
CA GLY A 92 -5.19 20.57 2.64
C GLY A 92 -5.88 20.65 1.27
N LYS A 93 -5.13 20.85 0.19
CA LYS A 93 -5.64 20.91 -1.19
C LYS A 93 -5.01 19.83 -2.05
N ILE A 94 -5.76 19.34 -3.04
CA ILE A 94 -5.20 18.51 -4.11
C ILE A 94 -4.39 19.43 -5.02
N VAL A 95 -3.10 19.13 -5.17
CA VAL A 95 -2.19 19.91 -6.01
C VAL A 95 -1.88 19.23 -7.33
N HIS A 96 -2.02 17.90 -7.37
CA HIS A 96 -1.77 17.13 -8.57
C HIS A 96 -2.47 15.77 -8.50
N GLU A 97 -2.85 15.24 -9.66
CA GLU A 97 -3.38 13.88 -9.82
C GLU A 97 -2.73 13.28 -11.06
N GLN A 98 -2.30 12.02 -10.97
CA GLN A 98 -1.82 11.26 -12.12
C GLN A 98 -2.21 9.79 -12.05
N ILE A 99 -2.46 9.22 -13.23
CA ILE A 99 -2.51 7.77 -13.43
C ILE A 99 -1.08 7.24 -13.51
N VAL A 100 -0.80 6.16 -12.80
CA VAL A 100 0.48 5.46 -12.88
C VAL A 100 0.38 4.45 -14.01
N ASP A 101 0.76 4.87 -15.21
CA ASP A 101 0.79 4.04 -16.40
C ASP A 101 2.03 3.14 -16.41
N LEU A 102 2.06 2.18 -15.48
CA LEU A 102 3.06 1.12 -15.37
C LEU A 102 2.33 -0.21 -15.13
N PRO A 103 2.71 -1.31 -15.82
CA PRO A 103 2.09 -2.60 -15.60
C PRO A 103 2.41 -3.15 -14.20
N HIS A 104 1.48 -3.92 -13.66
CA HIS A 104 1.70 -4.74 -12.46
C HIS A 104 2.25 -6.13 -12.85
N PRO A 105 3.10 -6.77 -12.02
CA PRO A 105 3.61 -6.25 -10.74
C PRO A 105 4.75 -5.25 -10.94
N ARG A 106 4.79 -4.23 -10.07
CA ARG A 106 5.87 -3.23 -10.05
C ARG A 106 6.93 -3.64 -9.03
N ILE A 107 8.15 -3.13 -9.14
CA ILE A 107 9.21 -3.36 -8.13
C ILE A 107 9.60 -2.01 -7.56
N MET A 108 9.67 -1.88 -6.23
CA MET A 108 9.89 -0.59 -5.57
C MET A 108 11.19 0.10 -5.99
N ASP A 109 12.23 -0.70 -6.25
CA ASP A 109 13.55 -0.23 -6.65
C ASP A 109 13.81 -0.28 -8.16
N SER A 110 12.77 -0.52 -8.97
CA SER A 110 12.89 -0.41 -10.43
C SER A 110 13.14 1.02 -10.87
N ALA A 111 13.82 1.17 -12.02
CA ALA A 111 14.12 2.48 -12.59
C ALA A 111 12.83 3.25 -12.92
N GLU A 112 11.83 2.55 -13.43
CA GLU A 112 10.53 3.08 -13.81
C GLU A 112 9.78 3.64 -12.59
N VAL A 113 9.74 2.89 -11.48
CA VAL A 113 9.13 3.38 -10.23
C VAL A 113 9.90 4.58 -9.68
N ALA A 114 11.23 4.51 -9.70
CA ALA A 114 12.08 5.60 -9.21
C ALA A 114 11.89 6.90 -10.01
N GLU A 115 11.81 6.80 -11.34
CA GLU A 115 11.57 7.94 -12.23
C GLU A 115 10.23 8.61 -11.94
N ARG A 116 9.13 7.82 -11.91
CA ARG A 116 7.78 8.33 -11.62
C ARG A 116 7.67 8.94 -10.23
N ALA A 117 8.29 8.31 -9.22
CA ALA A 117 8.31 8.84 -7.87
C ALA A 117 9.10 10.15 -7.78
N GLY A 118 10.20 10.26 -8.54
CA GLY A 118 10.98 11.49 -8.65
C GLY A 118 10.16 12.64 -9.26
N ASP A 119 9.40 12.36 -10.31
CA ASP A 119 8.49 13.34 -10.92
C ASP A 119 7.41 13.83 -9.96
N LEU A 120 6.79 12.91 -9.20
CA LEU A 120 5.82 13.27 -8.15
C LEU A 120 6.44 14.16 -7.08
N THR A 121 7.65 13.81 -6.64
CA THR A 121 8.38 14.58 -5.62
C THR A 121 8.62 16.01 -6.10
N ARG A 122 9.02 16.18 -7.37
CA ARG A 122 9.23 17.50 -7.98
C ARG A 122 7.94 18.31 -8.03
N ARG A 123 6.84 17.70 -8.49
CA ARG A 123 5.51 18.35 -8.56
C ARG A 123 5.00 18.76 -7.19
N LEU A 124 5.22 17.95 -6.16
CA LEU A 124 4.82 18.29 -4.79
C LEU A 124 5.59 19.52 -4.29
N HIS A 125 6.91 19.58 -4.51
CA HIS A 125 7.72 20.73 -4.12
C HIS A 125 7.37 22.01 -4.87
N GLU A 126 7.02 21.93 -6.15
CA GLU A 126 6.60 23.11 -6.94
C GLU A 126 5.26 23.69 -6.49
N ALA A 127 4.41 22.87 -5.86
CA ALA A 127 3.09 23.27 -5.39
C ALA A 127 3.02 23.59 -3.88
N ALA A 128 4.10 23.31 -3.14
CA ALA A 128 4.26 23.62 -1.72
C ALA A 128 4.86 25.03 -1.52
#